data_AF-A0A672RT82-F1
#
_entry.id   AF-A0A672RT82-F1
#
_cell.length_a   1.000
_cell.length_b   1.000
_cell.length_c   1.000
_cell.angle_alpha   90.00
_cell.angle_beta   90.00
_cell.angle_gamma   90.00
#
_symmetry.space_group_name_H-M   'P 1'
#
loop_
_entity.id
_entity.type
_entity.pdbx_description
1 polymer ?
#
loop_
_entity_poly.entity_id
_entity_poly.type
_entity_poly.pdbx_seq_one_letter_code
_entity_poly.pdbx_strand_id
1 'polypeptide(L)'
;MADLTGSLSLLLGIVVFSEVARRTALYLFPNRNWIIYALELISTFQLCACTHELKLLAEMGGLEPQIALTLTFLISVVHGLSFRGAICSPTGALEQLYLGTLTRRCALTRISCQLLAAEAARRVMPHAWALALSDLHAQHSLTGFSCTNSPVNAPLLQAAAVELGCAFVMHTAAFNVERVEEKYRVPAIAAVITILVYAGGHLTGAVFNPALAFSIQFPCPGNTFAEYSFVYWIGPILGMTGSLLLFDKVIPAISGKSTIPKHLNSNRLETKKMK
;
A
#
# COMPACT_ATOMS: atom_id res chain seq x y z
N MET A 1 5.61 -0.86 -27.36
CA MET A 1 4.86 0.43 -27.28
C MET A 1 3.36 0.21 -27.10
N ALA A 2 2.73 -0.72 -27.85
CA ALA A 2 1.31 -1.05 -27.69
C ALA A 2 0.98 -1.59 -26.28
N ASP A 3 1.79 -2.50 -25.73
CA ASP A 3 1.57 -3.04 -24.37
C ASP A 3 1.58 -1.97 -23.29
N LEU A 4 2.60 -1.12 -23.30
CA LEU A 4 2.69 0.03 -22.39
C LEU A 4 1.47 0.97 -22.54
N THR A 5 1.00 1.20 -23.76
CA THR A 5 -0.17 2.05 -24.01
C THR A 5 -1.46 1.41 -23.47
N GLY A 6 -1.62 0.10 -23.64
CA GLY A 6 -2.74 -0.66 -23.09
C GLY A 6 -2.75 -0.60 -21.55
N SER A 7 -1.60 -0.86 -20.93
CA SER A 7 -1.45 -0.78 -19.47
C SER A 7 -1.68 0.62 -18.92
N LEU A 8 -1.15 1.66 -19.57
CA LEU A 8 -1.40 3.06 -19.17
C LEU A 8 -2.88 3.44 -19.29
N SER A 9 -3.55 2.96 -20.33
CA SER A 9 -4.99 3.19 -20.53
C SER A 9 -5.82 2.51 -19.42
N LEU A 10 -5.46 1.28 -19.05
CA LEU A 10 -6.11 0.56 -17.96
C LEU A 10 -5.85 1.23 -16.60
N LEU A 11 -4.60 1.62 -16.31
CA LEU A 11 -4.25 2.37 -15.10
C LEU A 11 -5.05 3.67 -14.99
N LEU A 12 -5.15 4.43 -16.08
CA LEU A 12 -5.96 5.65 -16.12
C LEU A 12 -7.44 5.33 -15.87
N GLY A 13 -7.98 4.28 -16.50
CA GLY A 13 -9.35 3.82 -16.31
C GLY A 13 -9.65 3.49 -14.84
N ILE A 14 -8.76 2.76 -14.17
CA ILE A 14 -8.88 2.42 -12.74
C ILE A 14 -8.91 3.70 -11.88
N VAL A 15 -7.99 4.62 -12.11
CA VAL A 15 -7.90 5.89 -11.34
C VAL A 15 -9.14 6.74 -11.53
N VAL A 16 -9.62 6.90 -12.77
CA VAL A 16 -10.82 7.67 -13.10
C VAL A 16 -12.05 7.03 -12.47
N PHE A 17 -12.22 5.71 -12.62
CA PHE A 17 -13.32 4.97 -12.00
C PHE A 17 -13.34 5.16 -10.48
N SER A 18 -12.19 5.00 -9.82
CA SER A 18 -12.07 5.18 -8.37
C SER A 18 -12.33 6.63 -7.94
N GLU A 19 -11.93 7.63 -8.72
CA GLU A 19 -12.23 9.03 -8.39
C GLU A 19 -13.72 9.36 -8.57
N VAL A 20 -14.36 8.86 -9.62
CA VAL A 20 -15.82 8.99 -9.81
C VAL A 20 -16.56 8.31 -8.65
N ALA A 21 -16.14 7.11 -8.25
CA ALA A 21 -16.73 6.39 -7.11
C ALA A 21 -16.57 7.19 -5.80
N ARG A 22 -15.38 7.74 -5.52
CA ARG A 22 -15.15 8.59 -4.34
C ARG A 22 -16.02 9.83 -4.35
N ARG A 23 -16.07 10.56 -5.47
CA ARG A 23 -16.90 11.78 -5.59
C ARG A 23 -18.38 11.46 -5.42
N THR A 24 -18.84 10.36 -6.00
CA THR A 24 -20.22 9.89 -5.85
C THR A 24 -20.53 9.56 -4.38
N ALA A 25 -19.64 8.84 -3.69
CA ALA A 25 -19.81 8.54 -2.28
C ALA A 25 -19.87 9.81 -1.41
N LEU A 26 -18.99 10.78 -1.67
CA LEU A 26 -18.97 12.07 -0.97
C LEU A 26 -20.23 12.89 -1.26
N TYR A 27 -20.72 12.87 -2.49
CA TYR A 27 -21.94 13.58 -2.90
C TYR A 27 -23.21 12.99 -2.28
N LEU A 28 -23.33 11.65 -2.28
CA LEU A 28 -24.51 10.96 -1.75
C LEU A 28 -24.54 10.94 -0.21
N PHE A 29 -23.38 11.00 0.45
CA PHE A 29 -23.28 10.82 1.91
C PHE A 29 -22.39 11.87 2.62
N PRO A 30 -22.60 13.19 2.42
CA PRO A 30 -21.68 14.23 2.89
C PRO A 30 -21.55 14.33 4.42
N ASN A 31 -22.56 13.90 5.19
CA ASN A 31 -22.63 14.06 6.65
C ASN A 31 -22.60 12.73 7.42
N ARG A 32 -22.04 11.66 6.84
CA ARG A 32 -22.04 10.33 7.48
C ARG A 32 -20.66 9.97 8.00
N ASN A 33 -20.57 9.65 9.29
CA ASN A 33 -19.35 9.16 9.94
C ASN A 33 -18.76 7.89 9.29
N TRP A 34 -19.53 7.17 8.46
CA TRP A 34 -19.08 5.97 7.76
C TRP A 34 -18.38 6.24 6.42
N ILE A 35 -18.38 7.48 5.92
CA ILE A 35 -17.79 7.84 4.62
C ILE A 35 -16.31 7.47 4.53
N ILE A 36 -15.58 7.58 5.64
CA ILE A 36 -14.16 7.22 5.74
C ILE A 36 -13.91 5.75 5.35
N TYR A 37 -14.84 4.84 5.64
CA TYR A 37 -14.70 3.43 5.32
C TYR A 37 -14.95 3.15 3.83
N ALA A 38 -15.86 3.91 3.21
CA ALA A 38 -16.04 3.86 1.76
C ALA A 38 -14.81 4.41 1.03
N LEU A 39 -14.24 5.52 1.51
CA LEU A 39 -13.00 6.07 0.97
C LEU A 39 -11.83 5.09 1.13
N GLU A 40 -11.75 4.40 2.27
CA GLU A 40 -10.76 3.35 2.53
C GLU A 40 -10.90 2.20 1.52
N LEU A 41 -12.13 1.68 1.34
CA LEU A 41 -12.42 0.60 0.40
C LEU A 41 -12.04 1.00 -1.05
N ILE A 42 -12.47 2.17 -1.52
CA ILE A 42 -12.22 2.61 -2.90
C ILE A 42 -10.73 2.88 -3.13
N SER A 43 -10.05 3.50 -2.18
CA SER A 43 -8.63 3.85 -2.31
C SER A 43 -7.73 2.62 -2.23
N THR A 44 -8.03 1.66 -1.35
CA THR A 44 -7.30 0.39 -1.34
C THR A 44 -7.59 -0.45 -2.58
N PHE A 45 -8.79 -0.38 -3.14
CA PHE A 45 -9.10 -1.05 -4.41
C PHE A 45 -8.23 -0.46 -5.54
N GLN A 46 -8.19 0.88 -5.65
CA GLN A 46 -7.34 1.57 -6.63
C GLN A 46 -5.88 1.17 -6.46
N LEU A 47 -5.36 1.19 -5.22
CA LEU A 47 -3.99 0.77 -4.90
C LEU A 47 -3.73 -0.64 -5.45
N CYS A 48 -4.55 -1.62 -5.07
CA CYS A 48 -4.34 -3.01 -5.44
C CYS A 48 -4.49 -3.22 -6.95
N ALA A 49 -5.54 -2.67 -7.57
CA ALA A 49 -5.82 -2.82 -8.99
C ALA A 49 -4.71 -2.21 -9.86
N CYS A 50 -4.22 -1.01 -9.52
CA CYS A 50 -3.09 -0.41 -10.21
C CYS A 50 -1.80 -1.22 -10.02
N THR A 51 -1.55 -1.76 -8.82
CA THR A 51 -0.36 -2.60 -8.59
C THR A 51 -0.44 -3.94 -9.31
N HIS A 52 -1.62 -4.57 -9.44
CA HIS A 52 -1.82 -5.76 -10.28
C HIS A 52 -1.36 -5.50 -11.72
N GLU A 53 -1.75 -4.35 -12.29
CA GLU A 53 -1.36 -3.98 -13.65
C GLU A 53 0.14 -3.70 -13.77
N LEU A 54 0.73 -2.97 -12.82
CA LEU A 54 2.17 -2.72 -12.81
C LEU A 54 2.97 -4.01 -12.64
N LYS A 55 2.51 -4.94 -11.81
CA LYS A 55 3.13 -6.25 -11.63
C LYS A 55 3.11 -7.04 -12.93
N LEU A 56 1.96 -7.11 -13.59
CA LEU A 56 1.79 -7.76 -14.89
C LEU A 56 2.78 -7.20 -15.93
N LEU A 57 2.83 -5.86 -16.03
CA LEU A 57 3.71 -5.17 -16.97
C LEU A 57 5.20 -5.39 -16.66
N ALA A 58 5.58 -5.46 -15.38
CA ALA A 58 6.95 -5.70 -14.97
C ALA A 58 7.40 -7.16 -15.19
N GLU A 59 6.53 -8.14 -14.91
CA GLU A 59 6.89 -9.56 -14.97
C GLU A 59 6.79 -10.14 -16.39
N MET A 60 5.76 -9.75 -17.15
CA MET A 60 5.52 -10.32 -18.49
C MET A 60 5.73 -9.33 -19.63
N GLY A 61 5.61 -8.02 -19.37
CA GLY A 61 5.80 -6.99 -20.39
C GLY A 61 7.25 -6.75 -20.81
N GLY A 62 8.23 -7.41 -20.16
CA GLY A 62 9.65 -7.25 -20.45
C GLY A 62 10.15 -5.81 -20.31
N LEU A 63 9.49 -5.03 -19.46
CA LEU A 63 9.72 -3.59 -19.34
C LEU A 63 11.10 -3.32 -18.73
N GLU A 64 11.83 -2.34 -19.28
CA GLU A 64 13.09 -1.92 -18.68
C GLU A 64 12.88 -1.46 -17.23
N PRO A 65 13.77 -1.82 -16.29
CA PRO A 65 13.61 -1.48 -14.87
C PRO A 65 13.40 0.02 -14.63
N GLN A 66 14.03 0.88 -15.43
CA GLN A 66 13.90 2.34 -15.32
C GLN A 66 12.47 2.82 -15.60
N ILE A 67 11.80 2.22 -16.60
CA ILE A 67 10.42 2.55 -16.94
C ILE A 67 9.49 2.03 -15.83
N ALA A 68 9.73 0.81 -15.32
CA ALA A 68 8.91 0.23 -14.25
C ALA A 68 8.99 1.08 -12.96
N LEU A 69 10.19 1.55 -12.60
CA LEU A 69 10.38 2.46 -11.48
C LEU A 69 9.73 3.82 -11.72
N THR A 70 9.81 4.35 -12.94
CA THR A 70 9.15 5.61 -13.30
C THR A 70 7.63 5.49 -13.16
N LEU A 71 7.03 4.40 -13.63
CA LEU A 71 5.61 4.12 -13.47
C LEU A 71 5.23 3.93 -12.00
N THR A 72 6.06 3.25 -11.22
CA THR A 72 5.88 3.08 -9.77
C THR A 72 5.86 4.42 -9.05
N PHE A 73 6.79 5.32 -9.39
CA PHE A 73 6.82 6.68 -8.86
C PHE A 73 5.55 7.45 -9.23
N LEU A 74 5.21 7.48 -10.52
CA LEU A 74 4.06 8.24 -11.03
C LEU A 74 2.74 7.74 -10.42
N ILE A 75 2.52 6.43 -10.36
CA ILE A 75 1.30 5.89 -9.76
C ILE A 75 1.25 6.15 -8.26
N SER A 76 2.41 6.12 -7.57
CA SER A 76 2.49 6.42 -6.13
C SER A 76 2.14 7.88 -5.86
N VAL A 77 2.55 8.81 -6.73
CA VAL A 77 2.10 10.21 -6.68
C VAL A 77 0.59 10.29 -6.88
N VAL A 78 0.03 9.61 -7.89
CA VAL A 78 -1.42 9.59 -8.14
C VAL A 78 -2.19 9.05 -6.93
N HIS A 79 -1.71 7.96 -6.31
CA HIS A 79 -2.27 7.42 -5.08
C HIS A 79 -2.24 8.44 -3.93
N GLY A 80 -1.08 9.04 -3.66
CA GLY A 80 -0.93 10.04 -2.62
C GLY A 80 -1.85 11.28 -2.80
N LEU A 81 -2.12 11.67 -4.04
CA LEU A 81 -3.04 12.79 -4.35
C LEU A 81 -4.52 12.39 -4.32
N SER A 82 -4.86 11.12 -4.58
CA SER A 82 -6.25 10.69 -4.78
C SER A 82 -6.93 10.06 -3.55
N PHE A 83 -6.17 9.57 -2.57
CA PHE A 83 -6.72 8.74 -1.48
C PHE A 83 -7.54 9.50 -0.42
N ARG A 84 -7.54 10.85 -0.42
CA ARG A 84 -8.42 11.71 0.42
C ARG A 84 -8.52 11.27 1.90
N GLY A 85 -7.40 10.90 2.53
CA GLY A 85 -7.35 10.51 3.94
C GLY A 85 -7.63 9.02 4.24
N ALA A 86 -7.74 8.19 3.21
CA ALA A 86 -7.63 6.74 3.36
C ALA A 86 -6.18 6.35 3.72
N ILE A 87 -6.03 5.31 4.55
CA ILE A 87 -4.71 4.84 5.03
C ILE A 87 -4.13 3.80 4.09
N CYS A 88 -5.00 2.96 3.55
CA CYS A 88 -4.74 1.90 2.58
C CYS A 88 -3.72 0.82 3.00
N SER A 89 -3.32 0.80 4.26
CA SER A 89 -2.39 -0.18 4.82
C SER A 89 -2.80 -0.63 6.23
N PRO A 90 -2.85 -1.94 6.50
CA PRO A 90 -3.09 -2.44 7.86
C PRO A 90 -2.05 -1.96 8.87
N THR A 91 -0.77 -1.89 8.48
CA THR A 91 0.28 -1.40 9.39
C THR A 91 0.10 0.09 9.70
N GLY A 92 -0.34 0.90 8.73
CA GLY A 92 -0.71 2.30 8.95
C GLY A 92 -1.89 2.46 9.90
N ALA A 93 -2.92 1.59 9.80
CA ALA A 93 -4.07 1.63 10.71
C ALA A 93 -3.69 1.22 12.14
N LEU A 94 -2.80 0.23 12.29
CA LEU A 94 -2.25 -0.19 13.58
C LEU A 94 -1.35 0.88 14.21
N GLU A 95 -0.52 1.55 13.41
CA GLU A 95 0.29 2.68 13.86
C GLU A 95 -0.58 3.81 14.41
N GLN A 96 -1.62 4.19 13.67
CA GLN A 96 -2.58 5.21 14.09
C GLN A 96 -3.37 4.81 15.35
N LEU A 97 -3.71 3.52 15.50
CA LEU A 97 -4.29 3.00 16.74
C LEU A 97 -3.31 3.14 17.92
N TYR A 98 -2.02 2.85 17.73
CA TYR A 98 -1.00 2.97 18.77
C TYR A 98 -0.76 4.42 19.20
N LEU A 99 -0.79 5.35 18.24
CA LEU A 99 -0.66 6.79 18.47
C LEU A 99 -1.93 7.42 19.08
N GLY A 100 -3.04 6.69 19.10
CA GLY A 100 -4.31 7.14 19.67
C GLY A 100 -5.13 8.05 18.74
N THR A 101 -4.85 8.06 17.42
CA THR A 101 -5.68 8.79 16.44
C THR A 101 -6.92 8.02 16.02
N LEU A 102 -6.86 6.69 16.07
CA LEU A 102 -7.99 5.83 15.75
C LEU A 102 -8.44 5.06 16.99
N THR A 103 -9.75 4.90 17.13
CA THR A 103 -10.30 3.92 18.06
C THR A 103 -10.07 2.50 17.53
N ARG A 104 -10.02 1.50 18.42
CA ARG A 104 -9.89 0.09 18.03
C ARG A 104 -10.95 -0.33 16.99
N ARG A 105 -12.20 0.11 17.17
CA ARG A 105 -13.29 -0.18 16.23
C ARG A 105 -13.03 0.42 14.85
N CYS A 106 -12.59 1.69 14.81
CA CYS A 106 -12.28 2.36 13.55
C CYS A 106 -11.11 1.66 12.82
N ALA A 107 -10.03 1.35 13.54
CA ALA A 107 -8.88 0.65 12.98
C ALA A 107 -9.24 -0.72 12.41
N LEU A 108 -9.98 -1.55 13.18
CA LEU A 108 -10.42 -2.86 12.71
C LEU A 108 -11.34 -2.75 11.49
N THR A 109 -12.28 -1.80 11.49
CA THR A 109 -13.20 -1.60 10.36
C THR A 109 -12.43 -1.17 9.10
N ARG A 110 -11.44 -0.27 9.23
CA ARG A 110 -10.57 0.12 8.10
C ARG A 110 -9.74 -1.05 7.58
N ILE A 111 -9.16 -1.87 8.46
CA ILE A 111 -8.43 -3.08 8.05
C ILE A 111 -9.35 -4.05 7.30
N SER A 112 -10.58 -4.25 7.78
CA SER A 112 -11.57 -5.06 7.05
C SER A 112 -11.89 -4.47 5.67
N CYS A 113 -12.08 -3.15 5.55
CA CYS A 113 -12.25 -2.50 4.25
C CYS A 113 -11.04 -2.72 3.34
N GLN A 114 -9.82 -2.58 3.86
CA GLN A 114 -8.60 -2.80 3.08
C GLN A 114 -8.51 -4.23 2.53
N LEU A 115 -8.82 -5.24 3.34
CA LEU A 115 -8.81 -6.65 2.90
C LEU A 115 -9.95 -6.97 1.92
N LEU A 116 -11.14 -6.40 2.12
CA LEU A 116 -12.26 -6.55 1.18
C LEU A 116 -11.94 -5.89 -0.17
N ALA A 117 -11.31 -4.72 -0.16
CA ALA A 117 -10.87 -4.04 -1.37
C ALA A 117 -9.75 -4.81 -2.10
N ALA A 118 -8.80 -5.36 -1.36
CA ALA A 118 -7.74 -6.22 -1.89
C ALA A 118 -8.32 -7.47 -2.57
N GLU A 119 -9.32 -8.11 -1.95
CA GLU A 119 -10.03 -9.24 -2.54
C GLU A 119 -10.84 -8.83 -3.78
N ALA A 120 -11.51 -7.68 -3.74
CA ALA A 120 -12.26 -7.16 -4.86
C ALA A 120 -11.35 -6.88 -6.07
N ALA A 121 -10.20 -6.24 -5.86
CA ALA A 121 -9.21 -6.01 -6.92
C ALA A 121 -8.74 -7.32 -7.54
N ARG A 122 -8.41 -8.33 -6.72
CA ARG A 122 -8.00 -9.66 -7.19
C ARG A 122 -9.04 -10.30 -8.12
N ARG A 123 -10.34 -10.13 -7.84
CA ARG A 123 -11.42 -10.69 -8.68
C ARG A 123 -11.72 -9.84 -9.91
N VAL A 124 -11.61 -8.52 -9.82
CA VAL A 124 -11.96 -7.61 -10.92
C VAL A 124 -10.88 -7.57 -11.99
N MET A 125 -9.60 -7.65 -11.63
CA MET A 125 -8.50 -7.50 -12.58
C MET A 125 -8.51 -8.53 -13.74
N PRO A 126 -8.76 -9.84 -13.51
CA PRO A 126 -8.93 -10.80 -14.60
C PRO A 126 -10.01 -10.39 -15.63
N HIS A 127 -11.11 -9.77 -15.19
CA HIS A 127 -12.14 -9.28 -16.10
C HIS A 127 -11.69 -8.07 -16.91
N ALA A 128 -10.89 -7.18 -16.30
CA ALA A 128 -10.31 -6.04 -17.01
C ALA A 128 -9.28 -6.51 -18.05
N TRP A 129 -8.43 -7.47 -17.71
CA TRP A 129 -7.45 -8.06 -18.62
C TRP A 129 -8.10 -8.87 -19.76
N ALA A 130 -9.26 -9.49 -19.51
CA ALA A 130 -10.02 -10.19 -20.55
C ALA A 130 -10.53 -9.27 -21.68
N LEU A 131 -10.51 -7.94 -21.49
CA LEU A 131 -10.78 -6.98 -22.57
C LEU A 131 -9.67 -6.93 -23.63
N ALA A 132 -8.53 -7.60 -23.39
CA ALA A 132 -7.41 -7.76 -24.32
C ALA A 132 -6.94 -6.43 -24.95
N LEU A 133 -6.79 -5.40 -24.11
CA LEU A 133 -6.38 -4.05 -24.55
C LEU A 133 -4.98 -3.99 -25.18
N SER A 134 -4.19 -5.06 -25.04
CA SER A 134 -2.87 -5.23 -25.65
C SER A 134 -2.50 -6.72 -25.75
N ASP A 135 -1.41 -7.02 -26.48
CA ASP A 135 -0.89 -8.39 -26.62
C ASP A 135 -0.47 -8.97 -25.27
N LEU A 136 0.08 -8.16 -24.36
CA LEU A 136 0.35 -8.54 -22.98
C LEU A 136 -0.89 -9.09 -22.27
N HIS A 137 -2.03 -8.42 -22.39
CA HIS A 137 -3.29 -8.86 -21.77
C HIS A 137 -3.82 -10.14 -22.43
N ALA A 138 -3.73 -10.24 -23.75
CA ALA A 138 -4.10 -11.44 -24.49
C ALA A 138 -3.23 -12.65 -24.08
N GLN A 139 -1.91 -12.47 -23.95
CA GLN A 139 -0.99 -13.50 -23.47
C GLN A 139 -1.28 -13.92 -22.03
N HIS A 140 -1.57 -12.96 -21.14
CA HIS A 140 -1.95 -13.27 -19.76
C HIS A 140 -3.24 -14.09 -19.67
N SER A 141 -4.17 -13.93 -20.61
CA SER A 141 -5.37 -14.76 -20.67
C SER A 141 -5.06 -16.24 -20.97
N LEU A 142 -3.98 -16.53 -21.72
CA LEU A 142 -3.56 -17.89 -22.04
C LEU A 142 -3.03 -18.65 -20.81
N THR A 143 -2.51 -17.93 -19.80
CA THR A 143 -2.09 -18.51 -18.52
C THR A 143 -3.22 -18.53 -17.48
N GLY A 144 -4.46 -18.20 -17.88
CA GLY A 144 -5.61 -18.15 -16.99
C GLY A 144 -5.52 -17.02 -15.95
N PHE A 145 -4.87 -15.90 -16.28
CA PHE A 145 -4.69 -14.74 -15.40
C PHE A 145 -3.97 -15.07 -14.08
N SER A 146 -3.13 -16.10 -14.07
CA SER A 146 -2.46 -16.62 -12.89
C SER A 146 -0.97 -16.30 -12.90
N CYS A 147 -0.41 -16.01 -11.73
CA CYS A 147 1.05 -15.93 -11.59
C CYS A 147 1.66 -17.33 -11.74
N THR A 148 2.81 -17.42 -12.41
CA THR A 148 3.52 -18.68 -12.65
C THR A 148 4.66 -18.91 -11.67
N ASN A 149 5.24 -17.84 -11.12
CA ASN A 149 6.42 -17.89 -10.26
C ASN A 149 6.10 -17.50 -8.82
N SER A 150 6.97 -17.91 -7.89
CA SER A 150 6.91 -17.42 -6.53
C SER A 150 7.24 -15.93 -6.47
N PRO A 151 6.45 -15.12 -5.74
CA PRO A 151 6.78 -13.73 -5.49
C PRO A 151 7.90 -13.55 -4.44
N VAL A 152 8.26 -14.62 -3.73
CA VAL A 152 9.35 -14.63 -2.75
C VAL A 152 10.55 -15.35 -3.37
N ASN A 153 11.52 -14.55 -3.82
CA ASN A 153 12.74 -14.99 -4.50
C ASN A 153 13.96 -14.94 -3.56
N ALA A 154 13.77 -15.29 -2.28
CA ALA A 154 14.81 -15.31 -1.26
C ALA A 154 14.44 -16.30 -0.13
N PRO A 155 15.40 -16.75 0.69
CA PRO A 155 15.10 -17.47 1.92
C PRO A 155 14.11 -16.69 2.79
N LEU A 156 13.16 -17.38 3.42
CA LEU A 156 12.04 -16.76 4.14
C LEU A 156 12.45 -15.69 5.16
N LEU A 157 13.51 -15.94 5.93
CA LEU A 157 14.02 -14.98 6.90
C LEU A 157 14.56 -13.71 6.23
N GLN A 158 15.27 -13.86 5.12
CA GLN A 158 15.76 -12.73 4.33
C GLN A 158 14.59 -11.95 3.73
N ALA A 159 13.60 -12.64 3.17
CA ALA A 159 12.39 -12.01 2.62
C ALA A 159 11.63 -11.22 3.70
N ALA A 160 11.40 -11.81 4.87
CA ALA A 160 10.77 -11.11 6.00
C ALA A 160 11.60 -9.91 6.48
N ALA A 161 12.93 -10.01 6.47
CA ALA A 161 13.83 -8.90 6.83
C ALA A 161 13.76 -7.75 5.81
N VAL A 162 13.64 -8.06 4.51
CA VAL A 162 13.44 -7.05 3.45
C VAL A 162 12.13 -6.30 3.67
N GLU A 163 11.02 -7.02 3.88
CA GLU A 163 9.70 -6.44 4.13
C GLU A 163 9.65 -5.62 5.43
N LEU A 164 10.33 -6.08 6.47
CA LEU A 164 10.55 -5.33 7.71
C LEU A 164 11.30 -4.03 7.45
N GLY A 165 12.43 -4.09 6.76
CA GLY A 165 13.25 -2.92 6.44
C GLY A 165 12.48 -1.90 5.62
N CYS A 166 11.75 -2.35 4.60
CA CYS A 166 10.91 -1.49 3.78
C CYS A 166 9.81 -0.81 4.62
N ALA A 167 9.08 -1.55 5.44
CA ALA A 167 8.07 -0.98 6.32
C ALA A 167 8.68 0.01 7.32
N PHE A 168 9.82 -0.32 7.94
CA PHE A 168 10.51 0.57 8.86
C PHE A 168 10.87 1.91 8.21
N VAL A 169 11.44 1.88 6.99
CA VAL A 169 11.79 3.09 6.24
C VAL A 169 10.54 3.88 5.87
N MET A 170 9.48 3.22 5.38
CA MET A 170 8.23 3.88 5.02
C MET A 170 7.56 4.58 6.20
N HIS A 171 7.43 3.89 7.33
CA HIS A 171 6.83 4.46 8.54
C HIS A 171 7.70 5.61 9.10
N THR A 172 9.03 5.48 9.04
CA THR A 172 9.97 6.54 9.42
C THR A 172 9.86 7.76 8.50
N ALA A 173 9.71 7.55 7.20
CA ALA A 173 9.48 8.62 6.23
C ALA A 173 8.14 9.31 6.50
N ALA A 174 7.08 8.55 6.78
CA ALA A 174 5.77 9.08 7.13
C ALA A 174 5.81 9.96 8.39
N PHE A 175 6.55 9.56 9.43
CA PHE A 175 6.76 10.41 10.62
C PHE A 175 7.45 11.75 10.32
N ASN A 176 8.37 11.77 9.35
CA ASN A 176 9.12 12.98 9.00
C ASN A 176 8.44 13.80 7.90
N VAL A 177 7.45 13.26 7.20
CA VAL A 177 6.83 13.92 6.05
C VAL A 177 6.14 15.23 6.45
N GLU A 178 5.64 15.34 7.67
CA GLU A 178 5.04 16.58 8.17
C GLU A 178 6.04 17.74 8.25
N ARG A 179 7.34 17.45 8.41
CA ARG A 179 8.43 18.44 8.44
C ARG A 179 8.82 18.93 7.05
N VAL A 180 8.40 18.22 6.01
CA VAL A 180 8.62 18.59 4.62
C VAL A 180 7.51 19.56 4.20
N GLU A 181 7.87 20.55 3.37
CA GLU A 181 6.89 21.47 2.77
C GLU A 181 5.76 20.70 2.07
N GLU A 182 4.52 21.17 2.22
CA GLU A 182 3.32 20.44 1.79
C GLU A 182 3.38 19.97 0.32
N LYS A 183 3.85 20.82 -0.59
CA LYS A 183 4.02 20.52 -2.02
C LYS A 183 4.95 19.33 -2.31
N TYR A 184 5.87 19.01 -1.41
CA TYR A 184 6.86 17.94 -1.60
C TYR A 184 6.51 16.65 -0.85
N ARG A 185 5.51 16.65 0.03
CA ARG A 185 5.17 15.48 0.85
C ARG A 185 4.82 14.25 0.02
N VAL A 186 3.93 14.40 -0.96
CA VAL A 186 3.51 13.28 -1.84
C VAL A 186 4.67 12.81 -2.74
N PRO A 187 5.38 13.69 -3.47
CA PRO A 187 6.56 13.27 -4.23
C PRO A 187 7.64 12.60 -3.38
N ALA A 188 7.87 13.07 -2.14
CA ALA A 188 8.85 12.48 -1.25
C ALA A 188 8.48 11.04 -0.87
N ILE A 189 7.23 10.79 -0.46
CA ILE A 189 6.76 9.43 -0.15
C ILE A 189 6.80 8.53 -1.38
N ALA A 190 6.39 9.03 -2.55
CA ALA A 190 6.48 8.28 -3.81
C ALA A 190 7.94 7.92 -4.16
N ALA A 191 8.88 8.82 -3.92
CA ALA A 191 10.31 8.54 -4.10
C ALA A 191 10.82 7.47 -3.13
N VAL A 192 10.42 7.52 -1.84
CA VAL A 192 10.78 6.47 -0.88
C VAL A 192 10.25 5.11 -1.33
N ILE A 193 8.97 5.02 -1.73
CA ILE A 193 8.38 3.78 -2.26
C ILE A 193 9.20 3.26 -3.44
N THR A 194 9.52 4.13 -4.39
CA THR A 194 10.26 3.76 -5.60
C THR A 194 11.67 3.25 -5.28
N ILE A 195 12.37 3.88 -4.33
CA ILE A 195 13.69 3.43 -3.86
C ILE A 195 13.61 2.06 -3.19
N LEU A 196 12.57 1.82 -2.37
CA LEU A 196 12.37 0.52 -1.73
C LEU A 196 12.04 -0.57 -2.74
N VAL A 197 11.21 -0.28 -3.75
CA VAL A 197 10.94 -1.19 -4.87
C VAL A 197 12.22 -1.49 -5.65
N TYR A 198 13.06 -0.49 -5.92
CA TYR A 198 14.36 -0.73 -6.54
C TYR A 198 15.26 -1.64 -5.67
N ALA A 199 15.33 -1.39 -4.37
CA ALA A 199 16.23 -2.10 -3.46
C ALA A 199 15.79 -3.54 -3.16
N GLY A 200 14.49 -3.77 -2.92
CA GLY A 200 13.95 -5.04 -2.44
C GLY A 200 12.97 -5.73 -3.39
N GLY A 201 12.55 -5.07 -4.47
CA GLY A 201 11.48 -5.56 -5.35
C GLY A 201 11.78 -6.90 -5.99
N HIS A 202 13.03 -7.15 -6.38
CA HIS A 202 13.44 -8.42 -6.97
C HIS A 202 13.37 -9.61 -5.99
N LEU A 203 13.39 -9.36 -4.67
CA LEU A 203 13.36 -10.40 -3.63
C LEU A 203 11.94 -10.72 -3.16
N THR A 204 11.09 -9.70 -2.96
CA THR A 204 9.76 -9.87 -2.34
C THR A 204 8.64 -9.09 -3.03
N GLY A 205 8.96 -8.31 -4.06
CA GLY A 205 8.09 -7.26 -4.59
C GLY A 205 8.12 -5.96 -3.78
N ALA A 206 8.84 -5.91 -2.64
CA ALA A 206 8.89 -4.78 -1.71
C ALA A 206 7.49 -4.20 -1.44
N VAL A 207 6.61 -5.00 -0.85
CA VAL A 207 5.19 -4.66 -0.76
C VAL A 207 4.87 -3.85 0.49
N PHE A 208 5.48 -4.22 1.62
CA PHE A 208 5.45 -3.63 2.96
C PHE A 208 4.05 -3.22 3.47
N ASN A 209 3.01 -3.81 2.87
CA ASN A 209 1.61 -3.53 3.11
C ASN A 209 0.85 -4.86 3.07
N PRO A 210 0.36 -5.36 4.22
CA PRO A 210 -0.26 -6.68 4.28
C PRO A 210 -1.51 -6.84 3.42
N ALA A 211 -2.32 -5.78 3.25
CA ALA A 211 -3.52 -5.86 2.40
C ALA A 211 -3.16 -5.91 0.91
N LEU A 212 -2.15 -5.13 0.50
CA LEU A 212 -1.65 -5.17 -0.87
C LEU A 212 -1.03 -6.53 -1.20
N ALA A 213 -0.20 -7.07 -0.30
CA ALA A 213 0.41 -8.38 -0.46
C ALA A 213 -0.64 -9.49 -0.54
N PHE A 214 -1.68 -9.43 0.30
CA PHE A 214 -2.82 -10.33 0.23
C PHE A 214 -3.50 -10.31 -1.16
N SER A 215 -3.58 -9.14 -1.80
CA SER A 215 -4.15 -9.02 -3.15
C SER A 215 -3.26 -9.62 -4.24
N ILE A 216 -1.97 -9.28 -4.24
CA ILE A 216 -1.09 -9.50 -5.41
C ILE A 216 -0.10 -10.66 -5.27
N GLN A 217 0.25 -11.07 -4.04
CA GLN A 217 1.27 -12.11 -3.78
C GLN A 217 0.67 -13.45 -3.35
N PHE A 218 -0.29 -13.43 -2.42
CA PHE A 218 -0.91 -14.64 -1.88
C PHE A 218 -1.60 -15.56 -2.91
N PRO A 219 -2.12 -15.05 -4.05
CA PRO A 219 -2.67 -15.92 -5.09
C PRO A 219 -1.60 -16.67 -5.90
N CYS A 220 -0.34 -16.24 -5.84
CA CYS A 220 0.74 -16.85 -6.60
C CYS A 220 1.25 -18.14 -5.93
N PRO A 221 1.79 -19.10 -6.70
CA PRO A 221 2.32 -20.35 -6.16
C PRO A 221 3.70 -20.16 -5.49
N GLY A 222 4.20 -21.19 -4.81
CA GLY A 222 5.60 -21.27 -4.37
C GLY A 222 5.81 -21.25 -2.85
N ASN A 223 4.91 -20.64 -2.09
CA ASN A 223 4.94 -20.68 -0.63
C ASN A 223 3.55 -20.92 -0.04
N THR A 224 3.52 -21.40 1.19
CA THR A 224 2.27 -21.60 1.92
C THR A 224 1.69 -20.26 2.41
N PHE A 225 0.40 -20.25 2.74
CA PHE A 225 -0.24 -19.09 3.35
C PHE A 225 0.48 -18.61 4.62
N ALA A 226 0.99 -19.54 5.43
CA ALA A 226 1.71 -19.23 6.67
C ALA A 226 3.06 -18.56 6.38
N GLU A 227 3.79 -19.03 5.38
CA GLU A 227 5.06 -18.44 4.94
C GLU A 227 4.86 -17.03 4.35
N TYR A 228 3.85 -16.84 3.50
CA TYR A 228 3.48 -15.50 3.04
C TYR A 228 3.04 -14.59 4.19
N SER A 229 2.32 -15.12 5.18
CA SER A 229 1.95 -14.35 6.37
C SER A 229 3.18 -13.94 7.19
N PHE A 230 4.17 -14.83 7.32
CA PHE A 230 5.42 -14.50 7.98
C PHE A 230 6.16 -13.36 7.27
N VAL A 231 6.27 -13.42 5.95
CA VAL A 231 6.96 -12.39 5.15
C VAL A 231 6.18 -11.07 5.12
N TYR A 232 4.90 -11.10 4.77
CA TYR A 232 4.11 -9.91 4.42
C TYR A 232 3.21 -9.38 5.53
N TRP A 233 3.04 -10.10 6.65
CA TRP A 233 2.40 -9.55 7.86
C TRP A 233 3.41 -9.31 8.98
N ILE A 234 4.16 -10.33 9.38
CA ILE A 234 5.07 -10.22 10.53
C ILE A 234 6.21 -9.24 10.25
N GLY A 235 6.87 -9.34 9.08
CA GLY A 235 7.89 -8.39 8.65
C GLY A 235 7.41 -6.94 8.74
N PRO A 236 6.35 -6.54 8.02
CA PRO A 236 5.84 -5.17 8.05
C PRO A 236 5.36 -4.68 9.41
N ILE A 237 4.71 -5.54 10.22
CA ILE A 237 4.31 -5.18 11.59
C ILE A 237 5.53 -4.87 12.47
N LEU A 238 6.58 -5.68 12.38
CA LEU A 238 7.83 -5.45 13.11
C LEU A 238 8.54 -4.18 12.63
N GLY A 239 8.55 -3.91 11.32
CA GLY A 239 9.14 -2.69 10.76
C GLY A 239 8.44 -1.42 11.24
N MET A 240 7.10 -1.41 11.18
CA MET A 240 6.27 -0.34 11.74
C MET A 240 6.49 -0.16 13.24
N THR A 241 6.53 -1.25 14.00
CA THR A 241 6.81 -1.21 15.45
C THR A 241 8.20 -0.65 15.74
N GLY A 242 9.22 -1.03 14.95
CA GLY A 242 10.57 -0.49 15.07
C GLY A 242 10.61 1.02 14.85
N SER A 243 9.88 1.52 13.84
CA SER A 243 9.78 2.97 13.60
C SER A 243 9.09 3.67 14.77
N LEU A 244 7.99 3.11 15.29
CA LEU A 244 7.31 3.63 16.48
C LEU A 244 8.23 3.70 17.70
N LEU A 245 9.03 2.67 17.96
CA LEU A 245 9.97 2.67 19.08
C LEU A 245 11.08 3.72 18.90
N LEU A 246 11.57 3.90 17.67
CA LEU A 246 12.55 4.92 17.35
C LEU A 246 12.02 6.32 17.71
N PHE A 247 10.79 6.66 17.28
CA PHE A 247 10.22 7.97 17.54
C PHE A 247 9.64 8.13 18.96
N ASP A 248 8.92 7.15 19.51
CA ASP A 248 8.27 7.29 20.83
C ASP A 248 9.26 7.17 22.00
N LYS A 249 10.35 6.40 21.83
CA LYS A 249 11.29 6.07 22.92
C LYS A 249 12.70 6.55 22.68
N VAL A 250 13.33 6.14 21.59
CA VAL A 250 14.78 6.30 21.38
C VAL A 250 15.16 7.77 21.16
N ILE A 251 14.55 8.45 20.19
CA ILE A 251 14.89 9.85 19.90
C ILE A 251 14.57 10.77 21.10
N PRO A 252 13.41 10.65 21.79
CA PRO A 252 13.15 11.43 22.99
C PRO A 252 14.15 11.18 24.13
N ALA A 253 14.59 9.92 24.31
CA ALA A 253 15.59 9.60 25.32
C ALA A 253 16.96 10.25 25.04
N ILE A 254 17.34 10.37 23.76
CA ILE A 254 18.62 10.97 23.35
C ILE A 254 18.52 12.51 23.27
N SER A 255 17.46 13.04 22.67
CA SER A 255 17.31 14.47 22.36
C SER A 255 16.64 15.27 23.48
N GLY A 256 15.98 14.63 24.44
CA GLY A 256 15.15 15.28 25.46
C GLY A 256 13.89 15.98 24.92
N LYS A 257 13.60 15.85 23.63
CA LYS A 257 12.45 16.48 22.95
C LYS A 257 11.47 15.43 22.46
N SER A 258 10.17 15.67 22.66
CA SER A 258 9.13 14.84 22.06
C SER A 258 9.17 15.01 20.54
N THR A 259 9.20 13.88 19.84
CA THR A 259 9.20 13.80 18.37
C THR A 259 7.80 13.58 17.80
N ILE A 260 6.87 13.08 18.62
CA ILE A 260 5.49 12.85 18.23
C ILE A 260 4.78 14.21 18.13
N PRO A 261 4.15 14.53 16.98
CA PRO A 261 3.35 15.74 16.81
C PRO A 261 2.40 16.00 17.98
N LYS A 262 2.34 17.26 18.46
CA LYS A 262 1.59 17.63 19.68
C LYS A 262 0.10 17.23 19.64
N HIS A 263 -0.51 17.24 18.45
CA HIS A 263 -1.92 16.86 18.28
C HIS A 263 -2.18 15.37 18.58
N LEU A 264 -1.20 14.49 18.32
CA LEU A 264 -1.26 13.06 18.63
C LEU A 264 -1.09 12.80 20.14
N ASN A 265 -0.21 13.57 20.79
CA ASN A 265 0.03 13.47 22.23
C ASN A 265 -1.19 13.89 23.07
N SER A 266 -1.97 14.89 22.63
CA SER A 266 -3.18 15.34 23.32
C SER A 266 -4.24 14.24 23.40
N ASN A 267 -4.52 13.56 22.28
CA ASN A 267 -5.48 12.46 22.21
C ASN A 267 -5.07 11.28 23.10
N ARG A 268 -3.77 10.98 23.17
CA ARG A 268 -3.21 9.92 24.02
C ARG A 268 -3.38 10.22 25.51
N LEU A 269 -3.22 11.48 25.92
CA LEU A 269 -3.39 11.93 27.31
C LEU A 269 -4.87 11.89 27.73
N GLU A 270 -5.80 12.26 26.86
CA GLU A 270 -7.24 12.15 27.14
C GLU A 270 -7.70 10.69 27.30
N THR A 271 -7.23 9.80 26.41
CA THR A 271 -7.57 8.37 26.51
C THR A 271 -7.05 7.72 27.80
N LYS A 272 -5.93 8.20 28.35
CA LYS A 272 -5.41 7.75 29.66
C LYS A 272 -6.16 8.32 30.86
N LYS A 273 -6.82 9.47 30.71
CA LYS A 273 -7.65 10.08 31.78
C LYS A 273 -9.06 9.49 31.86
N MET A 274 -9.52 8.82 30.80
CA MET A 274 -10.84 8.19 30.71
C MET A 274 -10.86 6.68 31.06
N LYS A 275 -9.74 6.13 31.53
CA LYS A 275 -9.62 4.77 32.07
C LYS A 275 -9.34 4.83 33.55
#